data_AF-A0A329ZH86-F1
#
_entry.id   AF-A0A329ZH86-F1
#
_cell.length_a   1.000
_cell.length_b   1.000
_cell.length_c   1.000
_cell.angle_alpha   90.00
_cell.angle_beta   90.00
_cell.angle_gamma   90.00
#
_symmetry.space_group_name_H-M   'P 1'
#
loop_
_entity.id
_entity.type
_entity.pdbx_description
1 polymer ?
#
loop_
_entity_poly.entity_id
_entity_poly.type
_entity_poly.pdbx_seq_one_letter_code
_entity_poly.pdbx_strand_id
1 'polypeptide(L)' 'MSWIDELKIAILNKDDEKVLNLIEDLPKFDNIDDLICARELVGEFIKKLQKDRDSLSKSMIKLKQMRFFLED' A
#
# COMPACT_ATOMS: atom_id res chain seq x y z
N MET A 1 21.41 -6.59 0.29
CA MET A 1 20.40 -5.87 -0.53
C MET A 1 20.22 -4.50 0.11
N SER A 2 19.97 -3.43 -0.65
CA SER A 2 19.62 -2.15 -0.02
C SER A 2 18.18 -2.19 0.48
N TRP A 3 17.85 -1.39 1.50
CA TRP A 3 16.46 -1.26 1.97
C TRP A 3 15.49 -0.87 0.83
N ILE A 4 15.95 -0.05 -0.13
CA ILE A 4 15.17 0.33 -1.31
C ILE A 4 14.87 -0.88 -2.21
N ASP A 5 15.85 -1.78 -2.39
CA ASP A 5 15.64 -3.01 -3.16
C ASP A 5 14.62 -3.92 -2.47
N GLU A 6 14.70 -4.03 -1.15
CA GLU A 6 13.75 -4.81 -0.35
C GLU A 6 12.33 -4.23 -0.42
N LEU A 7 12.21 -2.90 -0.37
CA LEU A 7 10.94 -2.19 -0.55
C LEU A 7 10.35 -2.47 -1.94
N LYS A 8 11.17 -2.36 -2.99
CA LYS A 8 10.74 -2.67 -4.37
C LYS A 8 10.27 -4.12 -4.49
N ILE A 9 10.99 -5.07 -3.91
CA ILE A 9 10.62 -6.49 -3.93
C ILE A 9 9.30 -6.72 -3.18
N ALA A 10 9.14 -6.12 -2.00
CA ALA A 10 7.92 -6.24 -1.22
C ALA A 10 6.70 -5.68 -1.99
N ILE A 11 6.85 -4.52 -2.64
CA ILE A 11 5.82 -3.94 -3.51
C ILE A 11 5.50 -4.86 -4.68
N LEU A 12 6.51 -5.41 -5.37
CA LEU A 12 6.32 -6.33 -6.51
C LEU A 12 5.60 -7.62 -6.11
N ASN A 13 5.91 -8.14 -4.93
CA ASN A 13 5.28 -9.34 -4.37
C ASN A 13 3.89 -9.07 -3.79
N LYS A 14 3.42 -7.81 -3.79
CA LYS A 14 2.15 -7.38 -3.18
C LYS A 14 2.08 -7.73 -1.68
N ASP A 15 3.22 -7.74 -1.03
CA ASP A 15 3.34 -8.01 0.39
C ASP A 15 3.20 -6.68 1.15
N ASP A 16 1.95 -6.23 1.28
CA ASP A 16 1.62 -4.92 1.87
C ASP A 16 2.10 -4.81 3.33
N GLU A 17 2.09 -5.93 4.09
CA GLU A 17 2.58 -6.00 5.47
C GLU A 17 4.08 -5.76 5.52
N LYS A 18 4.85 -6.45 4.67
CA LYS A 18 6.30 -6.23 4.58
C LYS A 18 6.64 -4.82 4.12
N VAL A 19 5.87 -4.24 3.19
CA VAL A 19 6.05 -2.84 2.79
C VAL A 19 5.86 -1.90 3.97
N LEU A 20 4.81 -2.09 4.77
CA LEU A 20 4.55 -1.28 5.96
C LEU A 20 5.66 -1.42 7.00
N ASN A 21 6.09 -2.65 7.30
CA ASN A 21 7.18 -2.90 8.24
C ASN A 21 8.49 -2.20 7.81
N LEU A 22 8.80 -2.23 6.50
CA LEU A 22 9.96 -1.52 5.97
C LEU A 22 9.82 -0.01 6.10
N ILE A 23 8.63 0.55 5.88
CA ILE A 23 8.36 2.00 6.03
C ILE A 23 8.46 2.44 7.49
N GLU A 24 7.98 1.62 8.43
CA GLU A 24 8.10 1.89 9.87
C GLU A 24 9.56 1.86 10.35
N ASP A 25 10.36 0.94 9.81
CA ASP A 25 11.81 0.86 10.07
C ASP A 25 12.61 1.61 8.99
N LEU A 26 12.44 2.94 8.96
CA LEU A 26 13.08 3.79 7.96
C LEU A 26 14.60 3.90 8.21
N PRO A 27 15.45 3.54 7.24
CA PRO A 27 16.89 3.69 7.38
C PRO A 27 17.31 5.16 7.28
N LYS A 28 18.54 5.45 7.69
CA LYS A 28 19.19 6.71 7.32
C LYS A 28 19.65 6.61 5.88
N PHE A 29 19.35 7.63 5.09
CA PHE A 29 19.80 7.73 3.70
C PHE A 29 21.04 8.61 3.63
N ASP A 30 22.11 8.10 3.04
CA ASP A 30 23.36 8.85 2.83
C ASP A 30 23.31 9.71 1.57
N ASN A 31 22.48 9.34 0.58
CA ASN A 31 22.27 10.05 -0.67
C ASN A 31 20.85 10.62 -0.79
N ILE A 32 20.73 11.83 -1.34
CA ILE A 32 19.47 12.47 -1.65
C ILE A 32 18.68 11.71 -2.72
N ASP A 33 19.36 11.08 -3.68
CA ASP A 33 18.67 10.30 -4.74
C ASP A 33 17.93 9.10 -4.16
N ASP A 34 18.55 8.44 -3.17
CA ASP A 34 17.95 7.29 -2.47
C ASP A 34 16.72 7.74 -1.67
N LEU A 35 16.81 8.91 -1.03
CA LEU A 35 15.68 9.50 -0.32
C LEU A 35 14.53 9.85 -1.27
N ILE A 36 14.83 10.45 -2.43
CA ILE A 36 13.82 10.75 -3.46
C ILE A 36 13.18 9.45 -3.95
N CYS A 37 13.99 8.42 -4.25
CA CYS A 37 13.49 7.13 -4.70
C CYS A 37 12.57 6.48 -3.66
N ALA A 38 12.99 6.45 -2.39
CA ALA A 38 12.18 5.94 -1.28
C ALA A 38 10.84 6.69 -1.17
N ARG A 39 10.88 8.03 -1.22
CA ARG A 39 9.69 8.88 -1.14
C ARG A 39 8.69 8.58 -2.26
N GLU A 40 9.16 8.47 -3.50
CA GLU A 40 8.29 8.18 -4.64
C GLU A 40 7.65 6.80 -4.53
N LEU A 41 8.42 5.78 -4.12
CA LEU A 41 7.90 4.42 -3.91
C LEU A 41 6.81 4.39 -2.82
N VAL A 42 7.05 5.05 -1.70
CA VAL A 42 6.07 5.18 -0.62
C VAL A 42 4.83 5.95 -1.10
N GLY A 43 5.02 7.01 -1.90
CA GLY A 43 3.93 7.77 -2.49
C GLY A 43 3.03 6.92 -3.39
N GLU A 44 3.61 6.09 -4.25
CA GLU A 44 2.85 5.16 -5.10
C GLU A 44 2.15 4.07 -4.27
N PHE A 45 2.80 3.58 -3.20
CA PHE A 45 2.18 2.63 -2.29
C PHE A 45 0.95 3.22 -1.57
N ILE A 46 1.02 4.48 -1.12
CA ILE A 46 -0.13 5.19 -0.54
C ILE A 46 -1.28 5.30 -1.55
N LYS A 47 -0.99 5.64 -2.81
CA LYS A 47 -2.01 5.71 -3.87
C LYS A 47 -2.68 4.35 -4.10
N LYS A 48 -1.90 3.26 -4.06
CA LYS A 48 -2.46 1.89 -4.11
C LYS A 48 -3.41 1.66 -2.94
N LEU A 49 -2.99 1.92 -1.70
CA LEU A 49 -3.84 1.71 -0.52
C LEU A 49 -5.15 2.51 -0.56
N GLN A 50 -5.10 3.76 -1.05
CA GLN A 50 -6.29 4.58 -1.24
C GLN A 50 -7.26 3.94 -2.25
N LYS A 51 -6.74 3.43 -3.38
CA LYS A 51 -7.54 2.73 -4.39
C LYS A 51 -8.16 1.44 -3.84
N ASP A 52 -7.39 0.67 -3.08
CA ASP A 52 -7.85 -0.58 -2.46
C ASP A 52 -8.98 -0.30 -1.45
N ARG A 53 -8.81 0.73 -0.60
CA ARG A 53 -9.85 1.21 0.32
C ARG A 53 -11.13 1.62 -0.42
N ASP A 54 -11.02 2.40 -1.48
CA ASP A 54 -12.18 2.88 -2.24
C ASP A 54 -12.92 1.73 -2.94
N SER A 55 -12.17 0.74 -3.44
CA SER A 55 -12.73 -0.49 -4.01
C SER A 55 -13.48 -1.30 -2.94
N LEU A 56 -12.87 -1.49 -1.77
CA LEU A 56 -13.49 -2.20 -0.65
C LEU A 56 -14.78 -1.51 -0.19
N SER A 57 -14.77 -0.19 -0.05
CA SER A 57 -15.94 0.61 0.32
C SER A 57 -17.11 0.39 -0.65
N LYS A 58 -16.85 0.42 -1.96
CA LYS A 58 -17.86 0.13 -2.99
C LYS A 58 -18.43 -1.28 -2.87
N SER A 59 -17.56 -2.27 -2.62
CA SER A 59 -17.99 -3.66 -2.43
C SER A 59 -18.86 -3.82 -1.17
N MET A 60 -18.52 -3.15 -0.07
CA MET A 60 -19.32 -3.17 1.15
C MET A 60 -20.71 -2.53 0.95
N ILE A 61 -20.80 -1.43 0.20
CA ILE A 61 -22.09 -0.80 -0.13
C ILE A 61 -22.98 -1.77 -0.92
N LYS A 62 -22.41 -2.45 -1.93
CA LYS A 62 -23.15 -3.46 -2.71
C LYS A 62 -23.64 -4.61 -1.84
N LEU A 63 -22.80 -5.13 -0.95
CA LEU A 63 -23.18 -6.20 -0.03
C LEU A 63 -24.32 -5.77 0.89
N LYS A 64 -24.29 -4.53 1.41
CA LYS A 64 -25.39 -3.99 2.24
C LYS A 64 -26.70 -3.89 1.46
N GLN A 65 -26.65 -3.44 0.20
CA GLN A 65 -27.83 -3.36 -0.66
C GLN A 65 -28.41 -4.75 -0.97
N MET A 66 -27.56 -5.73 -1.28
CA MET A 66 -28.00 -7.11 -1.48
C MET A 66 -28.63 -7.70 -0.23
N ARG A 67 -28.06 -7.44 0.96
CA ARG A 67 -28.64 -7.90 2.22
C ARG A 67 -30.03 -7.30 2.44
N PHE A 68 -30.19 -5.99 2.23
CA PHE A 68 -31.49 -5.32 2.34
C PHE A 68 -32.53 -5.93 1.40
N PHE A 69 -32.16 -6.21 0.15
CA PHE A 69 -33.05 -6.85 -0.83
C PHE A 69 -33.47 -8.29 -0.46
N LEU A 70 -32.63 -9.03 0.27
CA LEU A 70 -32.94 -10.41 0.70
C LEU A 70 -33.72 -10.47 2.03
N GLU A 71 -33.77 -9.36 2.77
CA GLU A 71 -34.51 -9.23 4.03
C GLU A 71 -35.96 -8.71 3.81
N ASP A 72 -36.31 -8.30 2.57
CA ASP A 72 -37.68 -8.02 2.06
C ASP A 72 -38.27 -9.24 1.33
#